data_AF-A0A7Y2EDC2-F1
#
_entry.id   AF-A0A7Y2EDC2-F1
#
_cell.length_a   1.000
_cell.length_b   1.000
_cell.length_c   1.000
_cell.angle_alpha   90.00
_cell.angle_beta   90.00
_cell.angle_gamma   90.00
#
_symmetry.space_group_name_H-M   'P 1'
#
loop_
_entity.id
_entity.type
_entity.pdbx_description
1 polymer ?
#
loop_
_entity_poly.entity_id
_entity_poly.type
_entity_poly.pdbx_seq_one_letter_code
_entity_poly.pdbx_strand_id
1 'polypeptide(L)'
;PIGWRRVTAAFAGFGGALIVIQPSYQVFGPEAILPVGSAVCLAAYLMLTRRLAVGGDAIMLQISASIFGCIALTVALGVGYVAEIDTFKPSWPTPGEWGFMFAMGAVATITHVLIVYAFRFTRASVLAPFQYIEITSATALGFFIFGDFPEPAMWIGLAIIVAAGLYVFNRERALARHAHAEAEAGGP
;
A
#
# COMPACT_ATOMS: atom_id res chain seq x y z
N PRO A 1 19.05 -13.29 4.18
CA PRO A 1 18.69 -13.56 2.76
C PRO A 1 17.17 -13.75 2.58
N ILE A 2 16.61 -13.18 1.52
CA ILE A 2 15.20 -13.36 1.16
C ILE A 2 15.06 -14.81 0.65
N GLY A 3 14.42 -15.69 1.41
CA GLY A 3 14.30 -17.10 1.04
C GLY A 3 13.38 -17.31 -0.17
N TRP A 4 13.67 -18.31 -1.01
CA TRP A 4 12.86 -18.71 -2.18
C TRP A 4 11.35 -18.78 -1.89
N ARG A 5 10.99 -19.26 -0.69
CA ARG A 5 9.60 -19.38 -0.23
C ARG A 5 8.87 -18.05 -0.08
N ARG A 6 9.59 -16.96 0.23
CA ARG A 6 9.04 -15.60 0.33
C ARG A 6 8.79 -15.04 -1.07
N VAL A 7 9.69 -15.35 -2.00
CA VAL A 7 9.55 -14.99 -3.42
C VAL A 7 8.36 -15.71 -4.05
N THR A 8 8.19 -17.01 -3.83
CA THR A 8 7.04 -17.76 -4.35
C THR A 8 5.71 -17.25 -3.79
N ALA A 9 5.66 -16.88 -2.51
CA ALA A 9 4.46 -16.29 -1.91
C ALA A 9 4.14 -14.90 -2.48
N ALA A 10 5.17 -14.08 -2.74
CA ALA A 10 4.99 -12.79 -3.40
C ALA A 10 4.42 -12.96 -4.82
N PHE A 11 4.94 -13.91 -5.60
CA PHE A 11 4.39 -14.22 -6.93
C PHE A 11 2.96 -14.76 -6.87
N ALA A 12 2.63 -15.60 -5.89
CA ALA A 12 1.26 -16.06 -5.69
C ALA A 12 0.30 -14.89 -5.38
N GLY A 13 0.69 -14.01 -4.45
CA GLY A 13 -0.09 -12.80 -4.12
C GLY A 13 -0.24 -11.86 -5.31
N PHE A 14 0.81 -11.68 -6.11
CA PHE A 14 0.76 -10.93 -7.36
C PHE A 14 -0.21 -11.55 -8.39
N GLY A 15 -0.19 -12.88 -8.54
CA GLY A 15 -1.17 -13.61 -9.35
C GLY A 15 -2.61 -13.38 -8.86
N GLY A 16 -2.83 -13.39 -7.54
CA GLY A 16 -4.11 -13.02 -6.95
C GLY A 16 -4.54 -11.58 -7.30
N ALA A 17 -3.61 -10.62 -7.26
CA ALA A 17 -3.88 -9.23 -7.65
C ALA A 17 -4.25 -9.11 -9.13
N LEU A 18 -3.61 -9.87 -10.03
CA LEU A 18 -3.99 -9.90 -11.45
C LEU A 18 -5.40 -10.45 -11.68
N ILE A 19 -5.83 -11.44 -10.87
CA ILE A 19 -7.20 -11.96 -10.92
C ILE A 19 -8.21 -10.89 -10.46
N VAL A 20 -7.89 -10.11 -9.43
CA VAL A 20 -8.77 -9.02 -8.95
C VAL A 20 -8.85 -7.88 -9.97
N ILE A 21 -7.70 -7.46 -10.50
CA ILE A 21 -7.61 -6.33 -11.43
C ILE A 21 -8.26 -6.67 -12.78
N GLN A 22 -8.36 -7.97 -13.13
CA GLN A 22 -8.85 -8.46 -14.43
C GLN A 22 -8.39 -7.56 -15.58
N PRO A 23 -7.07 -7.43 -15.82
CA PRO A 23 -6.58 -6.46 -16.78
C PRO A 23 -7.12 -6.80 -18.17
N SER A 24 -7.98 -5.93 -18.70
CA SER A 24 -8.56 -6.11 -20.02
C SER A 24 -7.48 -5.86 -21.08
N TYR A 25 -7.26 -6.85 -21.95
CA TYR A 25 -6.27 -6.75 -23.02
C TYR A 25 -6.51 -5.59 -23.99
N GLN A 26 -7.74 -5.07 -24.05
CA GLN A 26 -8.10 -3.93 -24.90
C GLN A 26 -7.68 -2.56 -24.33
N VAL A 27 -7.26 -2.50 -23.06
CA VAL A 27 -6.98 -1.24 -22.33
C VAL A 27 -5.49 -1.13 -21.94
N PHE A 28 -4.61 -1.99 -22.44
CA PHE A 28 -3.16 -1.84 -22.22
C PHE A 28 -2.59 -0.68 -23.06
N GLY A 29 -2.80 0.54 -22.58
CA GLY A 29 -2.00 1.70 -22.95
C GLY A 29 -0.80 1.88 -22.01
N PRO A 30 0.05 2.88 -22.28
CA PRO A 30 1.13 3.28 -21.37
C PRO A 30 0.66 3.54 -19.92
N GLU A 31 -0.61 3.87 -19.73
CA GLU A 31 -1.26 4.15 -18.44
C GLU A 31 -1.23 2.95 -17.48
N ALA A 32 -1.22 1.72 -18.00
CA ALA A 32 -1.16 0.50 -17.19
C ALA A 32 0.14 0.37 -16.37
N ILE A 33 1.18 1.15 -16.70
CA ILE A 33 2.42 1.18 -15.92
C ILE A 33 2.30 2.02 -14.64
N LEU A 34 1.34 2.95 -14.58
CA LEU A 34 1.20 3.89 -13.47
C LEU A 34 0.87 3.18 -12.14
N PRO A 35 -0.06 2.19 -12.07
CA PRO A 35 -0.32 1.43 -10.84
C PRO A 35 0.89 0.58 -10.39
N VAL A 36 1.69 0.07 -11.34
CA VAL A 36 2.92 -0.67 -11.01
C VAL A 36 3.94 0.29 -10.40
N GLY A 37 4.13 1.46 -11.01
CA GLY A 37 4.99 2.51 -10.48
C GLY A 37 4.54 2.99 -9.09
N SER A 38 3.22 3.17 -8.89
CA SER A 38 2.67 3.58 -7.59
C SER A 38 2.92 2.54 -6.51
N ALA A 39 2.79 1.24 -6.82
CA ALA A 39 3.09 0.16 -5.89
C ALA A 39 4.58 0.16 -5.47
N VAL A 40 5.50 0.40 -6.41
CA VAL A 40 6.94 0.53 -6.12
C VAL A 40 7.21 1.75 -5.24
N CYS A 41 6.64 2.91 -5.58
CA CYS A 41 6.76 4.13 -4.80
C CYS A 41 6.20 3.96 -3.38
N LEU A 42 5.05 3.30 -3.23
CA LEU A 42 4.44 3.01 -1.93
C LEU A 42 5.32 2.07 -1.09
N ALA A 43 5.87 1.01 -1.70
CA ALA A 43 6.80 0.12 -1.02
C ALA A 43 8.07 0.85 -0.55
N ALA A 44 8.62 1.74 -1.40
CA ALA A 44 9.75 2.59 -1.04
C ALA A 44 9.39 3.55 0.10
N TYR A 45 8.22 4.20 0.04
CA TYR A 45 7.70 5.07 1.09
C TYR A 45 7.57 4.34 2.43
N LEU A 46 6.97 3.14 2.45
CA LEU A 46 6.83 2.35 3.68
C LEU A 46 8.19 1.92 4.24
N MET A 47 9.14 1.55 3.38
CA MET A 47 10.49 1.17 3.79
C MET A 47 11.28 2.35 4.38
N LEU A 48 11.22 3.52 3.74
CA LEU A 48 11.85 4.75 4.21
C LEU A 48 11.20 5.21 5.52
N THR A 49 9.87 5.23 5.58
CA THR A 49 9.10 5.56 6.78
C THR A 49 9.51 4.67 7.94
N ARG A 50 9.59 3.35 7.73
CA ARG A 50 10.04 2.42 8.77
C ARG A 50 11.46 2.72 9.27
N ARG A 51 12.38 3.11 8.38
CA ARG A 51 13.76 3.46 8.78
C ARG A 51 13.83 4.78 9.55
N LEU A 52 13.07 5.78 9.12
CA LEU A 52 13.09 7.12 9.68
C LEU A 52 12.26 7.24 10.96
N ALA A 53 11.23 6.40 11.14
CA ALA A 53 10.36 6.39 12.32
C ALA A 53 11.09 6.12 13.65
N VAL A 54 12.29 5.51 13.61
CA VAL A 54 13.08 5.15 14.81
C VAL A 54 13.83 6.35 15.40
N GLY A 55 13.98 7.46 14.66
CA GLY A 55 14.74 8.64 15.12
C GLY A 55 14.18 10.01 14.73
N GLY A 56 13.21 10.07 13.82
CA GLY A 56 12.58 11.32 13.38
C GLY A 56 11.28 11.66 14.10
N ASP A 57 10.90 12.94 14.07
CA ASP A 57 9.54 13.36 14.40
C ASP A 57 8.58 12.90 13.30
N ALA A 58 7.48 12.24 13.70
CA ALA A 58 6.48 11.70 12.80
C ALA A 58 5.78 12.80 11.99
N ILE A 59 5.56 13.95 12.62
CA ILE A 59 4.91 15.10 11.97
C ILE A 59 5.85 15.69 10.92
N MET A 60 7.13 15.89 11.26
CA MET A 60 8.14 16.38 10.31
C MET A 60 8.30 15.45 9.11
N LEU A 61 8.29 14.13 9.33
CA LEU A 61 8.35 13.14 8.25
C LEU A 61 7.14 13.26 7.31
N GLN A 62 5.94 13.39 7.88
CA GLN A 62 4.71 13.54 7.10
C GLN A 62 4.70 14.86 6.31
N ILE A 63 5.07 15.98 6.94
CA ILE A 63 5.14 17.29 6.27
C ILE A 63 6.12 17.24 5.10
N SER A 64 7.30 16.68 5.32
CA SER A 64 8.33 16.56 4.27
C SER A 64 7.85 15.70 3.10
N ALA A 65 7.19 14.57 3.38
CA ALA A 65 6.62 13.70 2.37
C ALA A 65 5.48 14.39 1.60
N SER A 66 4.60 15.13 2.28
CA SER A 66 3.51 15.89 1.65
C SER A 66 4.02 17.03 0.77
N ILE A 67 5.05 17.77 1.21
CA ILE A 67 5.67 18.83 0.40
C ILE A 67 6.30 18.23 -0.85
N PHE A 68 7.08 17.15 -0.70
CA PHE A 68 7.68 16.47 -1.84
C PHE A 68 6.64 15.93 -2.81
N GLY A 69 5.57 15.30 -2.30
CA GLY A 69 4.45 14.83 -3.10
C GLY A 69 3.74 15.95 -3.85
N CYS A 70 3.51 17.09 -3.20
CA CYS A 70 2.92 18.29 -3.82
C CYS A 70 3.79 18.81 -4.97
N ILE A 71 5.10 18.95 -4.75
CA ILE A 71 6.05 19.38 -5.79
C ILE A 71 6.08 18.38 -6.94
N ALA A 72 6.21 17.09 -6.64
CA ALA A 72 6.28 16.03 -7.64
C ALA A 72 5.02 15.98 -8.51
N LEU A 73 3.83 16.07 -7.90
CA LEU A 73 2.56 16.10 -8.63
C LEU A 73 2.40 17.39 -9.45
N THR A 74 2.83 18.54 -8.92
CA THR A 74 2.79 19.81 -9.66
C THR A 74 3.70 19.76 -10.89
N VAL A 75 4.90 19.21 -10.75
CA VAL A 75 5.83 19.01 -11.87
C VAL A 75 5.27 18.01 -12.87
N ALA A 76 4.74 16.88 -12.41
CA ALA A 76 4.15 15.86 -13.27
C ALA A 76 2.96 16.40 -14.08
N LEU A 77 2.05 17.16 -13.43
CA LEU A 77 0.95 17.85 -14.10
C LEU A 77 1.45 18.90 -15.10
N GLY A 78 2.45 19.70 -14.73
CA GLY A 78 3.03 20.71 -15.62
C GLY A 78 3.68 20.11 -16.86
N VAL A 79 4.48 19.05 -16.69
CA VAL A 79 5.12 18.32 -17.80
C VAL A 79 4.06 17.62 -18.66
N GLY A 80 3.09 16.94 -18.05
CA GLY A 80 2.02 16.25 -18.77
C GLY A 80 1.12 17.21 -19.55
N TYR A 81 0.86 18.41 -19.01
CA TYR A 81 0.14 19.46 -19.71
C TYR A 81 0.89 19.97 -20.95
N VAL A 82 2.20 20.24 -20.83
CA VAL A 82 3.03 20.67 -21.98
C VAL A 82 3.19 19.57 -23.01
N ALA A 83 3.21 18.30 -22.59
CA ALA A 83 3.31 17.15 -23.47
C ALA A 83 1.95 16.71 -24.09
N GLU A 84 0.87 17.47 -23.86
CA GLU A 84 -0.49 17.20 -24.35
C GLU A 84 -1.02 15.78 -24.01
N ILE A 85 -0.59 15.23 -22.87
CA ILE A 85 -1.07 13.91 -22.42
C ILE A 85 -2.45 14.07 -21.79
N ASP A 86 -3.47 13.48 -22.40
CA ASP A 86 -4.87 13.60 -21.98
C ASP A 86 -5.09 13.28 -20.50
N THR A 87 -4.41 12.24 -19.98
CA THR A 87 -4.48 11.78 -18.58
C THR A 87 -3.99 12.85 -17.57
N PHE A 88 -3.14 13.79 -17.98
CA PHE A 88 -2.54 14.81 -17.11
C PHE A 88 -3.17 16.20 -17.30
N LYS A 89 -4.31 16.29 -18.01
CA LYS A 89 -5.02 17.56 -18.17
C LYS A 89 -5.59 18.03 -16.82
N PRO A 90 -5.23 19.23 -16.34
CA PRO A 90 -5.75 19.73 -15.07
C PRO A 90 -7.27 19.94 -15.15
N SER A 91 -8.02 19.26 -14.28
CA SER A 91 -9.45 19.47 -14.09
C SER A 91 -9.70 20.20 -12.77
N TRP A 92 -10.47 21.29 -12.80
CA TRP A 92 -10.84 22.00 -11.58
C TRP A 92 -12.02 21.30 -10.88
N PRO A 93 -11.96 21.10 -9.56
CA PRO A 93 -13.05 20.50 -8.81
C PRO A 93 -14.28 21.41 -8.78
N THR A 94 -15.46 20.82 -8.90
CA THR A 94 -16.74 21.50 -8.67
C THR A 94 -16.92 21.89 -7.20
N PRO A 95 -17.80 22.85 -6.86
CA PRO A 95 -18.01 23.28 -5.47
C PRO A 95 -18.32 22.15 -4.48
N GLY A 96 -19.00 21.09 -4.92
CA GLY A 96 -19.27 19.90 -4.09
C GLY A 96 -18.08 18.97 -3.90
N GLU A 97 -17.18 18.89 -4.89
CA GLU A 97 -16.00 18.02 -4.85
C GLU A 97 -14.91 18.54 -3.90
N TRP A 98 -14.84 19.86 -3.67
CA TRP A 98 -13.94 20.44 -2.69
C TRP A 98 -14.12 19.84 -1.30
N GLY A 99 -15.36 19.59 -0.87
CA GLY A 99 -15.65 18.94 0.40
C GLY A 99 -15.01 17.55 0.51
N PHE A 100 -15.13 16.75 -0.56
CA PHE A 100 -14.50 15.43 -0.63
C PHE A 100 -12.97 15.52 -0.68
N MET A 101 -12.41 16.50 -1.38
CA MET A 101 -10.95 16.69 -1.43
C MET A 101 -10.36 17.03 -0.06
N PHE A 102 -11.00 17.94 0.69
CA PHE A 102 -10.56 18.26 2.05
C PHE A 102 -10.72 17.07 3.00
N ALA A 103 -11.84 16.34 2.90
CA ALA A 103 -12.07 15.14 3.70
C ALA A 103 -11.01 14.06 3.41
N MET A 104 -10.73 13.77 2.14
CA MET A 104 -9.69 12.82 1.74
C MET A 104 -8.30 13.27 2.23
N GLY A 105 -7.95 14.54 2.07
CA GLY A 105 -6.67 15.07 2.54
C GLY A 105 -6.49 14.94 4.06
N ALA A 106 -7.54 15.24 4.83
CA ALA A 106 -7.54 15.09 6.28
C ALA A 106 -7.40 13.63 6.70
N VAL A 107 -8.23 12.74 6.14
CA VAL A 107 -8.21 11.29 6.44
C VAL A 107 -6.86 10.67 6.06
N ALA A 108 -6.33 11.01 4.87
CA ALA A 108 -5.02 10.54 4.43
C ALA A 108 -3.91 11.02 5.39
N THR A 109 -3.89 12.30 5.75
CA THR A 109 -2.87 12.84 6.67
C THR A 109 -2.92 12.14 8.02
N ILE A 110 -4.11 12.00 8.62
CA ILE A 110 -4.29 11.32 9.91
C ILE A 110 -3.81 9.86 9.79
N THR A 111 -4.23 9.15 8.75
CA THR A 111 -3.86 7.75 8.52
C THR A 111 -2.35 7.58 8.40
N HIS A 112 -1.69 8.41 7.60
CA HIS A 112 -0.25 8.31 7.40
C HIS A 112 0.55 8.66 8.67
N VAL A 113 0.13 9.67 9.44
CA VAL A 113 0.75 9.97 10.74
C VAL A 113 0.60 8.79 11.70
N LEU A 114 -0.59 8.17 11.77
CA LEU A 114 -0.82 6.97 12.59
C LEU A 114 0.04 5.79 12.14
N ILE A 115 0.26 5.60 10.84
CA ILE A 115 1.17 4.57 10.31
C ILE A 115 2.61 4.81 10.78
N VAL A 116 3.09 6.06 10.74
CA VAL A 116 4.43 6.40 11.23
C VAL A 116 4.57 6.08 12.72
N TYR A 117 3.57 6.47 13.54
CA TYR A 117 3.56 6.13 14.96
C TYR A 117 3.49 4.62 15.20
N ALA A 118 2.67 3.90 14.45
CA ALA A 118 2.57 2.46 14.53
C ALA A 118 3.93 1.77 14.30
N PHE A 119 4.67 2.19 13.28
CA PHE A 119 6.03 1.69 13.02
C PHE A 119 7.06 2.09 14.08
N ARG A 120 6.83 3.21 14.77
CA ARG A 120 7.70 3.67 15.87
C ARG A 120 7.51 2.84 17.13
N PHE A 121 6.27 2.50 17.48
CA PHE A 121 5.95 1.79 18.73
C PHE A 121 5.91 0.26 18.58
N THR A 122 5.79 -0.26 17.36
CA THR A 122 5.57 -1.69 17.13
C THR A 122 6.47 -2.23 16.02
N ARG A 123 6.89 -3.49 16.15
CA ARG A 123 7.62 -4.21 15.09
C ARG A 123 6.71 -4.41 13.88
N ALA A 124 7.26 -4.25 12.69
CA ALA A 124 6.54 -4.44 11.42
C ALA A 124 5.84 -5.80 11.29
N SER A 125 6.36 -6.84 11.93
CA SER A 125 5.71 -8.16 11.93
C SER A 125 4.33 -8.11 12.59
N VAL A 126 4.13 -7.34 13.66
CA VAL A 126 2.83 -7.20 14.33
C VAL A 126 1.85 -6.36 13.51
N LEU A 127 2.37 -5.47 12.66
CA LEU A 127 1.56 -4.60 11.81
C LEU A 127 1.08 -5.29 10.53
N ALA A 128 1.81 -6.29 10.03
CA ALA A 128 1.46 -6.99 8.80
C ALA A 128 0.01 -7.55 8.76
N PRO A 129 -0.54 -8.15 9.83
CA PRO A 129 -1.94 -8.60 9.84
C PRO A 129 -2.98 -7.51 9.66
N PHE A 130 -2.72 -6.29 10.15
CA PHE A 130 -3.66 -5.17 10.05
C PHE A 130 -3.87 -4.73 8.61
N GLN A 131 -2.87 -4.89 7.75
CA GLN A 131 -2.97 -4.56 6.34
C GLN A 131 -3.92 -5.50 5.58
N TYR A 132 -4.17 -6.73 6.07
CA TYR A 132 -5.22 -7.59 5.50
C TYR A 132 -6.63 -7.18 5.94
N ILE A 133 -6.75 -6.62 7.16
CA ILE A 133 -8.01 -6.04 7.64
C ILE A 133 -8.38 -4.83 6.79
N GLU A 134 -7.39 -4.03 6.39
CA GLU A 134 -7.58 -2.91 5.45
C GLU A 134 -8.24 -3.38 4.15
N ILE A 135 -7.73 -4.42 3.50
CA ILE A 135 -8.29 -4.95 2.24
C ILE A 135 -9.74 -5.43 2.44
N THR A 136 -9.99 -6.15 3.54
CA THR A 136 -11.33 -6.67 3.86
C THR A 136 -12.31 -5.52 4.13
N SER A 137 -11.88 -4.51 4.87
CA SER A 137 -12.70 -3.34 5.22
C SER A 137 -12.97 -2.45 4.01
N ALA A 138 -11.97 -2.26 3.14
CA ALA A 138 -12.13 -1.52 1.88
C ALA A 138 -13.16 -2.19 0.97
N THR A 139 -13.14 -3.52 0.88
CA THR A 139 -14.13 -4.30 0.11
C THR A 139 -15.54 -4.15 0.69
N ALA A 140 -15.67 -4.26 2.02
CA ALA A 140 -16.95 -4.10 2.70
C ALA A 140 -17.53 -2.69 2.53
N LEU A 141 -16.71 -1.65 2.74
CA LEU A 141 -17.12 -0.26 2.56
C LEU A 141 -17.46 0.05 1.11
N GLY A 142 -16.70 -0.50 0.15
CA GLY A 142 -17.00 -0.37 -1.27
C GLY A 142 -18.39 -0.90 -1.60
N PHE A 143 -18.72 -2.09 -1.08
CA PHE A 143 -20.05 -2.67 -1.23
C PHE A 143 -21.15 -1.82 -0.56
N PHE A 144 -20.95 -1.38 0.69
CA PHE A 144 -21.99 -0.63 1.41
C PHE A 144 -22.25 0.77 0.85
N ILE A 145 -21.22 1.43 0.33
CA ILE A 145 -21.32 2.82 -0.15
C ILE A 145 -21.71 2.85 -1.63
N PHE A 146 -21.12 2.00 -2.46
CA PHE A 146 -21.30 2.05 -3.92
C PHE A 146 -22.25 0.96 -4.45
N GLY A 147 -22.58 -0.06 -3.64
CA GLY A 147 -23.40 -1.19 -4.08
C GLY A 147 -22.65 -2.17 -5.00
N ASP A 148 -21.34 -1.97 -5.20
CA ASP A 148 -20.52 -2.78 -6.09
C ASP A 148 -20.17 -4.10 -5.40
N PHE A 149 -20.91 -5.16 -5.75
CA PHE A 149 -20.62 -6.50 -5.26
C PHE A 149 -19.46 -7.11 -6.05
N PRO A 150 -18.37 -7.59 -5.39
CA PRO A 150 -17.26 -8.17 -6.11
C PRO A 150 -17.69 -9.42 -6.89
N GLU A 151 -17.28 -9.50 -8.15
CA GLU A 151 -17.51 -10.68 -8.96
C GLU A 151 -16.85 -11.94 -8.32
N PRO A 152 -17.35 -13.15 -8.60
CA PRO A 152 -16.79 -14.39 -8.05
C PRO A 152 -15.26 -14.52 -8.25
N ALA A 153 -14.73 -14.02 -9.37
CA ALA A 153 -13.29 -14.02 -9.63
C ALA A 153 -12.51 -13.14 -8.64
N MET A 154 -13.04 -11.98 -8.26
CA MET A 154 -12.39 -11.09 -7.28
C MET A 154 -12.26 -11.75 -5.91
N TRP A 155 -13.24 -12.56 -5.50
CA TRP A 155 -13.17 -13.33 -4.26
C TRP A 155 -12.04 -14.37 -4.28
N ILE A 156 -11.82 -15.04 -5.42
CA ILE A 156 -10.71 -15.99 -5.59
C ILE A 156 -9.37 -15.26 -5.51
N GLY A 157 -9.23 -14.14 -6.22
CA GLY A 157 -8.03 -13.31 -6.18
C GLY A 157 -7.73 -12.80 -4.76
N LEU A 158 -8.75 -12.31 -4.06
CA LEU A 158 -8.64 -11.86 -2.67
C LEU A 158 -8.21 -12.98 -1.72
N ALA A 159 -8.80 -14.18 -1.85
CA ALA A 159 -8.42 -15.34 -1.06
C ALA A 159 -6.94 -15.71 -1.26
N ILE A 160 -6.45 -15.64 -2.50
CA ILE A 160 -5.03 -15.91 -2.82
C ILE A 160 -4.12 -14.86 -2.16
N ILE A 161 -4.46 -13.57 -2.26
CA ILE A 161 -3.67 -12.47 -1.65
C ILE A 161 -3.57 -12.66 -0.14
N VAL A 162 -4.71 -12.89 0.52
CA VAL A 162 -4.77 -13.08 1.97
C VAL A 162 -4.00 -14.34 2.39
N ALA A 163 -4.17 -15.46 1.66
CA ALA A 163 -3.46 -16.70 1.97
C ALA A 163 -1.93 -16.57 1.80
N ALA A 164 -1.48 -15.95 0.72
CA ALA A 164 -0.06 -15.69 0.48
C ALA A 164 0.53 -14.80 1.58
N GLY A 165 -0.20 -13.76 1.96
CA GLY A 165 0.18 -12.85 3.03
C GLY A 165 0.28 -13.52 4.40
N LEU A 166 -0.77 -14.26 4.80
CA LEU A 166 -0.82 -14.99 6.05
C LEU A 166 0.28 -16.06 6.14
N TYR A 167 0.59 -16.73 5.03
CA TYR A 167 1.69 -17.69 4.94
C TYR A 167 3.05 -17.04 5.24
N VAL A 168 3.34 -15.89 4.64
CA VAL A 168 4.58 -15.14 4.89
C VAL A 168 4.65 -14.69 6.35
N PHE A 169 3.56 -14.13 6.88
CA PHE A 169 3.47 -13.70 8.27
C PHE A 169 3.70 -14.84 9.27
N ASN A 170 2.96 -15.94 9.15
CA ASN A 170 3.09 -17.09 10.05
C ASN A 170 4.50 -17.67 10.03
N ARG A 171 5.14 -17.69 8.86
CA ARG A 171 6.50 -18.19 8.71
C ARG A 171 7.54 -17.28 9.37
N GLU A 172 7.42 -15.97 9.20
CA GLU A 172 8.31 -15.01 9.87
C GLU A 172 8.20 -15.12 11.39
N ARG A 173 6.97 -15.32 11.88
CA ARG A 173 6.72 -15.54 13.30
C ARG A 173 7.35 -16.83 13.80
N ALA A 174 7.28 -17.92 13.03
CA ALA A 174 7.94 -19.18 13.37
C ALA A 174 9.47 -19.04 13.39
N LEU A 175 10.07 -18.42 12.37
CA LEU A 175 11.51 -18.18 12.30
C LEU A 175 12.01 -17.30 13.46
N ALA A 176 11.27 -16.25 13.81
CA ALA A 176 11.59 -15.40 14.96
C ALA A 176 11.52 -16.15 16.30
N ARG A 177 10.57 -17.09 16.45
CA ARG A 177 10.48 -17.95 17.64
C ARG A 177 11.65 -18.92 17.75
N HIS A 178 12.06 -19.54 16.64
CA HIS A 178 13.22 -20.44 16.63
C HIS A 178 14.52 -19.70 16.99
N ALA A 179 14.73 -18.50 16.44
CA ALA A 179 15.90 -17.69 16.77
C ALA A 179 15.92 -17.25 18.26
N HIS A 180 14.77 -16.95 18.85
CA HIS A 180 14.67 -16.64 20.28
C HIS A 180 14.97 -17.88 21.16
N ALA A 181 14.46 -19.05 20.79
CA ALA A 181 14.69 -20.30 21.53
C ALA A 181 16.17 -20.75 21.46
N GLU A 182 16.84 -20.58 20.31
CA GLU A 182 18.29 -20.84 20.18
C GLU A 182 19.13 -19.85 21.00
N ALA A 183 18.72 -18.58 21.11
CA ALA A 183 19.40 -17.59 21.94
C ALA A 183 19.25 -17.86 23.45
N GLU A 184 18.11 -18.42 23.89
CA GLU A 184 17.93 -18.88 25.29
C GLU A 184 18.69 -20.19 25.58
N ALA A 185 18.80 -21.09 24.60
CA ALA A 185 19.50 -22.37 24.76
C ALA A 185 21.04 -22.26 24.64
N GLY A 186 21.54 -21.18 24.01
CA GLY A 186 22.96 -20.93 23.78
C GLY A 186 23.58 -19.84 24.66
N GLY A 187 22.89 -19.35 25.68
CA GLY A 187 23.47 -18.41 26.66
C GLY A 187 24.48 -19.10 27.60
N PRO A 188 25.57 -18.43 28.00
CA PRO A 188 26.65 -19.00 28.83
C PRO A 188 26.19 -19.43 30.23
#